data_AF-A0A9K3CZY7-F1
#
_entry.id   AF-A0A9K3CZY7-F1
#
_cell.length_a   1.000
_cell.length_b   1.000
_cell.length_c   1.000
_cell.angle_alpha   90.00
_cell.angle_beta   90.00
_cell.angle_gamma   90.00
#
_symmetry.space_group_name_H-M   'P 1'
#
loop_
_entity.id
_entity.type
_entity.pdbx_description
1 polymer ?
#
loop_
_entity_poly.entity_id
_entity_poly.type
_entity_poly.pdbx_seq_one_letter_code
_entity_poly.pdbx_strand_id
1 'polypeptide(L)'
;MNSTVRIIVCSSQQAVEYRILRSRPLYALTSHFSRMYGSATRTLQFFTADGDAVSPSETADSLGLSGYDRLIVENMPRPSPESASAALRQNAERARQSMPQEE
;
A
#
# COMPACT_ATOMS: atom_id res chain seq x y z
N MET A 1 -21.23 7.14 -19.77
CA MET A 1 -21.74 5.90 -19.14
C MET A 1 -21.02 5.72 -17.81
N ASN A 2 -21.72 5.79 -16.68
CA ASN A 2 -21.12 5.61 -15.36
C ASN A 2 -20.92 4.12 -15.08
N SER A 3 -19.86 3.55 -15.63
CA SER A 3 -19.57 2.12 -15.48
C SER A 3 -19.07 1.85 -14.05
N THR A 4 -19.89 1.16 -13.26
CA THR A 4 -19.48 0.61 -11.98
C THR A 4 -18.75 -0.71 -12.19
N VAL A 5 -17.67 -0.94 -11.44
CA VAL A 5 -16.96 -2.22 -11.35
C VAL A 5 -17.12 -2.82 -9.97
N ARG A 6 -17.08 -4.15 -9.91
CA ARG A 6 -16.99 -4.91 -8.66
C ARG A 6 -15.54 -5.28 -8.46
N ILE A 7 -15.00 -5.04 -7.28
CA ILE A 7 -13.63 -5.39 -6.91
C ILE A 7 -13.65 -6.05 -5.54
N ILE A 8 -12.79 -7.04 -5.37
CA ILE A 8 -12.69 -7.84 -4.16
C ILE A 8 -11.45 -7.40 -3.41
N VAL A 9 -11.64 -6.84 -2.22
CA VAL A 9 -10.54 -6.41 -1.36
C VAL A 9 -10.21 -7.56 -0.42
N CYS A 10 -9.07 -8.19 -0.65
CA CYS A 10 -8.55 -9.31 0.11
C CYS A 10 -7.52 -8.82 1.13
N SER A 11 -7.78 -9.07 2.41
CA SER A 11 -6.81 -8.94 3.50
C SER A 11 -6.39 -10.34 3.97
N SER A 12 -5.37 -10.40 4.83
CA SER A 12 -4.86 -11.64 5.42
C SER A 12 -5.90 -12.45 6.21
N GLN A 13 -7.05 -11.85 6.57
CA GLN A 13 -8.10 -12.51 7.35
C GLN A 13 -9.46 -12.60 6.65
N GLN A 14 -9.69 -11.82 5.58
CA GLN A 14 -11.01 -11.72 4.95
C GLN A 14 -10.97 -11.12 3.56
N ALA A 15 -11.97 -11.45 2.74
CA ALA A 15 -12.19 -10.86 1.42
C ALA A 15 -13.58 -10.19 1.37
N VAL A 16 -13.63 -8.95 0.91
CA VAL A 16 -14.86 -8.14 0.88
C VAL A 16 -15.08 -7.62 -0.53
N GLU A 17 -16.27 -7.86 -1.08
CA GLU A 17 -16.65 -7.32 -2.38
C GLU A 17 -17.14 -5.87 -2.23
N TYR A 18 -16.57 -4.96 -3.02
CA TYR A 18 -16.99 -3.58 -3.15
C TYR A 18 -17.46 -3.30 -4.57
N ARG A 19 -18.55 -2.53 -4.67
CA ARG A 19 -19.02 -1.96 -5.93
C ARG A 19 -18.66 -0.49 -5.98
N ILE A 20 -17.79 -0.11 -6.91
CA ILE A 20 -17.30 1.26 -7.06
C ILE A 20 -17.50 1.77 -8.49
N LEU A 21 -17.39 3.07 -8.68
CA LEU A 21 -17.41 3.71 -9.99
C LEU A 21 -15.99 3.77 -10.55
N ARG A 22 -15.79 3.36 -11.82
CA ARG A 22 -14.46 3.37 -12.44
C ARG A 22 -13.81 4.74 -12.49
N SER A 23 -14.61 5.79 -12.65
CA SER A 23 -14.15 7.18 -12.73
C SER A 23 -13.99 7.87 -11.38
N ARG A 24 -14.26 7.16 -10.25
CA ARG A 24 -14.10 7.75 -8.91
C ARG A 24 -12.85 7.21 -8.23
N PRO A 25 -12.19 8.06 -7.41
CA PRO A 25 -11.02 7.65 -6.67
C PRO A 25 -11.36 6.58 -5.64
N LEU A 26 -10.41 5.69 -5.39
CA LEU A 26 -10.55 4.58 -4.45
C LEU A 26 -10.55 5.02 -2.98
N TYR A 27 -10.31 6.30 -2.69
CA TYR A 27 -10.28 6.89 -1.34
C TYR A 27 -11.44 6.45 -0.45
N ALA A 28 -12.67 6.46 -0.98
CA ALA A 28 -13.84 6.07 -0.20
C ALA A 28 -13.79 4.59 0.21
N LEU A 29 -13.37 3.71 -0.71
CA LEU A 29 -13.21 2.28 -0.46
C LEU A 29 -12.08 2.03 0.52
N THR A 30 -10.90 2.62 0.30
CA THR A 30 -9.73 2.40 1.16
C THR A 30 -9.96 2.95 2.56
N SER A 31 -10.59 4.12 2.69
CA SER A 31 -10.96 4.69 3.99
C SER A 31 -12.02 3.85 4.69
N HIS A 32 -13.02 3.34 3.97
CA HIS A 32 -14.06 2.49 4.57
C HIS A 32 -13.49 1.16 5.04
N PHE A 33 -12.70 0.49 4.19
CA PHE A 33 -12.03 -0.77 4.54
C PHE A 33 -11.09 -0.59 5.74
N SER A 34 -10.32 0.50 5.77
CA SER A 34 -9.42 0.81 6.89
C SER A 34 -10.17 1.10 8.19
N ARG A 35 -11.38 1.65 8.14
CA ARG A 35 -12.18 1.85 9.36
C ARG A 35 -12.82 0.57 9.87
N MET A 36 -13.25 -0.30 8.95
CA MET A 36 -13.91 -1.56 9.28
C MET A 36 -12.92 -2.64 9.73
N TYR A 37 -11.74 -2.66 9.10
CA TYR A 37 -10.78 -3.77 9.22
C TYR A 37 -9.36 -3.31 9.53
N GLY A 38 -9.06 -2.02 9.36
CA GLY A 38 -7.80 -1.46 9.81
C GLY A 38 -7.80 -1.37 11.33
N SER A 39 -6.97 -2.20 11.95
CA SER A 39 -6.55 -1.96 13.32
C SER A 39 -5.97 -0.56 13.41
N ALA A 40 -6.49 0.23 14.36
CA ALA A 40 -6.43 1.69 14.50
C ALA A 40 -5.03 2.35 14.53
N THR A 41 -3.96 1.69 14.11
CA THR A 41 -2.57 2.11 14.33
C THR A 41 -1.60 1.74 13.21
N ARG A 42 -2.01 1.11 12.10
CA ARG A 42 -1.05 0.66 11.06
C ARG A 42 -1.40 1.09 9.64
N THR A 43 -0.34 1.44 8.92
CA THR A 43 -0.28 1.82 7.51
C THR A 43 -0.68 0.63 6.63
N LEU A 44 -1.97 0.49 6.37
CA LEU A 44 -2.46 -0.44 5.35
C LEU A 44 -2.03 0.06 3.97
N GLN A 45 -1.43 -0.83 3.19
CA GLN A 45 -1.12 -0.56 1.79
C GLN A 45 -1.91 -1.52 0.91
N PHE A 46 -2.46 -0.97 -0.17
CA PHE A 46 -3.26 -1.69 -1.13
C PHE A 46 -2.36 -2.01 -2.32
N PHE A 47 -2.48 -3.21 -2.85
CA PHE A 47 -1.77 -3.70 -4.01
C PHE A 47 -2.75 -4.31 -5.01
N THR A 48 -2.46 -4.22 -6.29
CA THR A 48 -3.18 -4.99 -7.31
C THR A 48 -2.84 -6.49 -7.19
N ALA A 49 -3.55 -7.34 -7.92
CA ALA A 49 -3.22 -8.77 -8.01
C ALA A 49 -1.80 -9.01 -8.57
N ASP A 50 -1.30 -8.09 -9.39
CA ASP A 50 0.05 -8.08 -9.96
C ASP A 50 1.13 -7.59 -8.98
N GLY A 51 0.73 -7.04 -7.82
CA GLY A 51 1.65 -6.52 -6.80
C GLY A 51 2.00 -5.04 -6.94
N ASP A 52 1.33 -4.30 -7.82
CA ASP A 52 1.52 -2.85 -7.94
C ASP A 52 0.85 -2.09 -6.80
N ALA A 53 1.57 -1.12 -6.24
CA ALA A 53 1.05 -0.30 -5.15
C ALA A 53 -0.09 0.60 -5.63
N VAL A 54 -1.26 0.46 -5.00
CA VAL A 54 -2.46 1.23 -5.28
C VAL A 54 -2.54 2.43 -4.36
N SER A 55 -2.59 3.62 -4.97
CA SER A 55 -2.80 4.87 -4.23
C SER A 55 -4.31 5.18 -4.09
N PRO A 56 -4.75 5.80 -2.97
CA PRO A 56 -6.16 6.12 -2.74
C PRO A 56 -6.71 7.19 -3.70
N SER A 57 -5.84 7.98 -4.30
CA SER A 57 -6.21 8.98 -5.31
C SER A 57 -6.48 8.36 -6.69
N GLU A 58 -5.96 7.15 -6.93
CA GLU A 58 -6.10 6.45 -8.19
C GLU A 58 -7.55 5.98 -8.39
N THR A 59 -7.89 5.76 -9.66
CA THR A 59 -9.19 5.27 -10.07
C THR A 59 -9.05 3.84 -10.60
N ALA A 60 -10.14 3.08 -10.56
CA ALA A 60 -10.14 1.73 -11.11
C ALA A 60 -9.80 1.72 -12.61
N ASP A 61 -10.19 2.79 -13.33
CA ASP A 61 -9.86 2.95 -14.75
C ASP A 61 -8.35 3.15 -14.99
N SER A 62 -7.69 3.98 -14.17
CA SER A 62 -6.24 4.24 -14.29
C SER A 62 -5.41 3.00 -13.98
N LEU A 63 -5.90 2.19 -13.04
CA LEU A 63 -5.27 0.91 -12.66
C LEU A 63 -5.66 -0.25 -13.59
N GLY A 64 -6.51 -0.02 -14.60
CA GLY A 64 -6.97 -1.05 -15.51
C GLY A 64 -7.82 -2.15 -14.86
N LEU A 65 -8.37 -1.91 -13.67
CA LEU A 65 -9.12 -2.90 -12.91
C LEU A 65 -10.44 -3.24 -13.61
N SER A 66 -10.67 -4.54 -13.79
CA SER A 66 -11.88 -5.05 -14.42
C SER A 66 -12.88 -5.56 -13.40
N GLY A 67 -14.05 -6.01 -13.85
CA GLY A 67 -15.02 -6.63 -12.96
C GLY A 67 -14.45 -7.88 -12.32
N TYR A 68 -14.53 -7.98 -10.99
CA TYR A 68 -14.02 -9.05 -10.13
C TYR A 68 -12.51 -9.05 -9.88
N ASP A 69 -11.83 -7.94 -10.18
CA ASP A 69 -10.42 -7.77 -9.83
C ASP A 69 -10.17 -7.82 -8.33
N ARG A 70 -8.96 -8.21 -7.94
CA ARG A 70 -8.58 -8.39 -6.53
C ARG A 70 -7.57 -7.36 -6.09
N LEU A 71 -7.86 -6.66 -5.01
CA LEU A 71 -6.92 -5.80 -4.32
C LEU A 71 -6.42 -6.49 -3.06
N ILE A 72 -5.11 -6.63 -2.94
CA ILE A 72 -4.46 -7.22 -1.76
C ILE A 72 -4.17 -6.10 -0.77
N VAL A 73 -4.56 -6.30 0.49
CA VAL A 73 -4.30 -5.38 1.58
C VAL A 73 -3.25 -5.98 2.48
N GLU A 74 -2.11 -5.32 2.53
CA GLU A 74 -1.02 -5.70 3.42
C GLU A 74 -0.87 -4.69 4.55
N ASN A 75 -0.57 -5.23 5.73
CA ASN A 75 -0.27 -4.44 6.90
C ASN A 75 1.23 -4.17 6.92
N MET A 76 1.66 -3.08 6.30
CA MET A 76 3.06 -2.67 6.35
C MET A 76 3.37 -2.16 7.77
N PRO A 77 4.18 -2.89 8.56
CA PRO A 77 4.68 -2.32 9.80
C PRO A 77 5.53 -1.11 9.45
N ARG A 78 5.24 0.07 10.02
CA ARG A 78 6.20 1.18 9.96
C ARG A 78 7.53 0.65 10.47
N PRO A 79 8.66 0.94 9.80
CA PRO A 79 9.96 0.59 10.33
C PRO A 79 10.04 1.20 11.74
N SER A 80 10.21 0.35 12.75
CA SER A 80 10.40 0.82 14.12
C SER A 80 11.54 1.83 14.12
N PRO A 81 11.47 2.92 14.91
CA PRO A 81 12.50 3.95 14.95
C PRO A 81 13.90 3.39 15.22
N GLU A 82 14.01 2.25 15.91
CA GLU A 82 15.27 1.51 16.09
C GLU A 82 15.89 1.01 14.78
N SER A 83 15.11 0.47 13.84
CA SER A 83 15.63 0.01 12.54
C SER A 83 16.07 1.17 11.64
N ALA A 84 15.33 2.29 11.65
CA ALA A 84 15.73 3.49 10.91
C ALA A 84 17.04 4.10 11.46
N SER A 85 17.18 4.09 12.79
CA SER A 85 18.39 4.57 13.48
C SER A 85 19.59 3.65 13.24
N ALA A 86 19.38 2.34 13.22
CA ALA A 86 20.42 1.36 12.93
C ALA A 86 20.96 1.49 11.50
N ALA A 87 20.07 1.62 10.50
CA ALA A 87 20.47 1.80 9.11
C ALA A 87 21.29 3.09 8.90
N LEU A 88 20.89 4.20 9.54
CA LEU A 88 21.63 5.46 9.46
C LEU A 88 23.02 5.36 10.10
N ARG A 89 23.13 4.72 11.26
CA ARG A 89 24.42 4.48 11.94
C ARG A 89 25.35 3.61 11.10
N GLN A 90 24.82 2.53 10.52
CA GLN A 90 25.61 1.62 9.68
C GLN A 90 26.12 2.30 8.42
N ASN A 91 25.31 3.18 7.81
CA ASN A 91 25.72 3.94 6.63
C ASN A 91 26.77 5.03 6.96
N ALA A 92 26.63 5.69 8.11
CA ALA A 92 27.62 6.66 8.59
C ALA A 92 28.97 5.99 8.95
N GLU A 93 28.94 4.76 9.45
CA GLU A 93 30.15 3.99 9.77
C GLU A 93 30.86 3.49 8.50
N ARG A 94 30.12 2.99 7.50
CA ARG A 94 30.71 2.65 6.18
C ARG A 94 31.32 3.86 5.48
N ALA A 95 30.72 5.03 5.58
CA ALA A 95 31.26 6.26 5.00
C ALA A 95 32.61 6.66 5.64
N ARG A 96 32.80 6.39 6.93
CA ARG A 96 34.08 6.61 7.62
C ARG A 96 35.16 5.60 7.24
N GLN A 97 34.79 4.34 7.00
CA GLN A 97 35.75 3.29 6.61
C GLN A 97 36.17 3.33 5.14
N SER A 98 35.44 4.07 4.30
CA SER A 98 35.68 4.15 2.85
C SER A 98 36.50 5.37 2.43
N MET A 99 37.02 6.18 3.37
CA MET A 99 37.97 7.23 3.03
C MET A 99 39.36 6.59 2.82
N PRO A 100 39.91 6.59 1.59
CA PRO A 100 41.31 6.24 1.42
C PRO A 100 42.13 7.29 2.17
N GLN A 101 43.03 6.84 3.04
CA GLN A 101 44.13 7.69 3.47
C GLN A 101 44.97 7.93 2.21
N GLU A 102 44.80 9.10 1.59
CA GLU A 102 45.81 9.65 0.70
C GLU A 102 47.08 9.84 1.54
N GLU A 103 48.05 8.94 1.29
CA GLU A 103 49.45 9.08 1.69
C GLU A 103 50.25 9.56 0.47
#